data_AF-A0A8T6RWL4-F1
#
_entry.id   AF-A0A8T6RWL4-F1
#
_cell.length_a   1.000
_cell.length_b   1.000
_cell.length_c   1.000
_cell.angle_alpha   90.00
_cell.angle_beta   90.00
_cell.angle_gamma   90.00
#
_symmetry.space_group_name_H-M   'P 1'
#
loop_
_entity.id
_entity.type
_entity.pdbx_description
1 polymer ?
#
loop_
_entity_poly.entity_id
_entity_poly.type
_entity_poly.pdbx_seq_one_letter_code
_entity_poly.pdbx_strand_id
1 'polypeptide(L)' 'LDNKSKGYGGMKRPIQHNQAKVTKKQTLRLECRECSYVLQRKGIRLKKAEVV' A
#
# COMPACT_ATOMS: atom_id res chain seq x y z
N LEU A 1 13.62 -9.98 3.79
CA LEU A 1 14.73 -9.95 2.81
C LEU A 1 15.75 -10.95 3.33
N ASP A 2 15.35 -12.20 3.20
CA ASP A 2 15.77 -13.30 4.07
C ASP A 2 17.06 -13.93 3.57
N ASN A 3 17.70 -14.75 4.41
CA ASN A 3 18.87 -15.58 4.03
C ASN A 3 18.67 -16.38 2.73
N LYS A 4 17.42 -16.56 2.31
CA LYS A 4 17.03 -17.16 1.04
C LYS A 4 17.59 -16.44 -0.18
N SER A 5 17.71 -15.11 -0.19
CA SER A 5 18.31 -14.37 -1.33
C SER A 5 19.84 -14.35 -1.30
N LYS A 6 20.48 -14.90 -0.26
CA LYS A 6 21.94 -15.02 -0.20
C LYS A 6 22.41 -16.17 -1.11
N GLY A 7 23.53 -15.95 -1.80
CA GLY A 7 24.11 -16.89 -2.77
C GLY A 7 23.76 -16.59 -4.24
N TYR A 8 24.30 -17.40 -5.14
CA TYR A 8 24.08 -17.30 -6.59
C TYR A 8 22.72 -17.92 -7.00
N GLY A 9 22.23 -17.60 -8.20
CA GLY A 9 20.98 -18.19 -8.73
C GLY A 9 19.79 -17.22 -8.87
N GLY A 10 20.03 -15.91 -8.89
CA GLY A 10 19.03 -14.93 -9.29
C GLY A 10 17.82 -14.81 -8.36
N MET A 11 16.69 -14.39 -8.94
CA MET A 11 15.48 -14.03 -8.19
C MET A 11 14.71 -15.27 -7.71
N LYS A 12 14.84 -15.59 -6.42
CA LYS A 12 14.19 -16.79 -5.83
C LYS A 12 12.71 -16.63 -5.49
N ARG A 13 12.16 -15.40 -5.51
CA ARG A 13 10.74 -15.13 -5.23
C ARG A 13 10.09 -14.58 -6.49
N PRO A 14 8.87 -15.00 -6.85
CA PRO A 14 8.20 -14.48 -8.04
C PRO A 14 7.88 -12.99 -7.86
N ILE A 15 8.05 -12.23 -8.94
CA ILE A 15 7.56 -10.84 -9.05
C ILE A 15 6.20 -10.88 -9.73
N GLN A 16 5.24 -10.10 -9.21
CA GLN A 16 4.01 -9.85 -9.94
C GLN A 16 4.27 -8.83 -11.06
N HIS A 17 4.41 -9.32 -12.31
CA HIS A 17 4.63 -8.45 -13.47
C HIS A 17 3.35 -7.76 -13.95
N ASN A 18 2.23 -8.50 -14.02
CA ASN A 18 0.99 -8.00 -14.61
C ASN A 18 -0.06 -7.70 -13.54
N GLN A 19 -0.36 -6.42 -13.31
CA GLN A 19 -1.39 -6.00 -12.35
C GLN A 19 -2.70 -5.68 -13.08
N ALA A 20 -3.76 -6.44 -12.81
CA ALA A 20 -5.06 -6.24 -13.46
C ALA A 20 -5.78 -4.95 -13.02
N LYS A 21 -5.45 -4.42 -11.83
CA LYS A 21 -6.15 -3.28 -11.26
C LYS A 21 -5.35 -2.00 -11.49
N VAL A 22 -5.94 -1.08 -12.24
CA VAL A 22 -5.35 0.21 -12.59
C VAL A 22 -5.43 1.25 -11.46
N THR A 23 -6.36 1.11 -10.52
CA THR A 23 -6.56 2.04 -9.40
C THR A 23 -6.29 1.41 -8.04
N LYS A 24 -5.81 2.23 -7.10
CA LYS A 24 -5.60 1.85 -5.70
C LYS A 24 -6.79 2.28 -4.86
N LYS A 25 -7.03 1.58 -3.74
CA LYS A 25 -7.94 2.06 -2.69
C LYS A 25 -7.21 3.11 -1.88
N GLN A 26 -7.75 4.32 -1.83
CA GLN A 26 -7.20 5.39 -1.00
C GLN A 26 -7.88 5.36 0.36
N THR A 27 -7.12 5.12 1.43
CA THR A 27 -7.60 5.20 2.81
C THR A 27 -7.18 6.53 3.41
N LEU A 28 -8.11 7.25 4.01
CA LEU A 28 -7.83 8.48 4.74
C LEU A 28 -7.47 8.14 6.19
N ARG A 29 -6.42 8.76 6.72
CA ARG A 29 -6.14 8.81 8.16
C ARG A 29 -6.80 10.07 8.72
N LEU A 30 -7.78 9.88 9.59
CA LEU A 30 -8.39 10.98 10.34
C LEU A 30 -7.75 10.99 11.72
N GLU A 31 -7.10 12.10 12.08
CA GLU A 31 -6.47 12.28 13.38
C GLU A 31 -7.27 13.28 14.20
N CYS A 32 -7.64 12.89 15.42
CA CYS A 32 -8.28 13.80 16.37
C CYS A 32 -7.26 14.80 16.91
N ARG A 33 -7.59 16.10 16.87
CA ARG A 33 -6.68 17.17 17.32
C ARG A 33 -6.48 17.21 18.84
N GLU A 34 -7.44 16.71 19.62
CA GLU A 34 -7.42 16.82 21.08
C GLU A 34 -6.77 15.61 21.76
N CYS A 35 -7.02 14.40 21.25
CA CYS A 35 -6.57 13.14 21.86
C CYS A 35 -5.64 12.31 20.96
N SER A 36 -5.27 12.80 19.78
CA SER A 36 -4.37 12.13 18.81
C SER A 36 -4.79 10.72 18.40
N TYR A 37 -6.06 10.35 18.62
CA TYR A 37 -6.60 9.08 18.15
C TYR A 37 -6.68 9.08 16.62
N VAL A 38 -6.21 7.99 16.01
CA VAL A 38 -6.18 7.82 14.55
C VAL A 38 -7.24 6.83 14.12
N LEU A 39 -8.17 7.29 13.28
CA LEU A 39 -9.16 6.45 12.63
C LEU A 39 -8.82 6.26 11.16
N GLN A 40 -8.68 5.00 10.72
CA GLN A 40 -8.52 4.65 9.32
C GLN A 40 -9.79 3.98 8.81
N ARG A 41 -10.51 4.66 7.91
CA ARG A 41 -11.74 4.11 7.30
C ARG A 41 -11.41 3.27 6.07
N LYS A 42 -12.35 2.40 5.69
CA LYS A 42 -12.25 1.62 4.45
C LYS A 42 -12.09 2.57 3.25
N GLY A 43 -11.05 2.33 2.46
CA GLY A 43 -10.72 3.16 1.31
C GLY A 43 -11.54 2.82 0.07
N ILE A 44 -11.80 3.84 -0.74
CA ILE A 44 -12.50 3.73 -2.03
C ILE A 44 -11.45 3.69 -3.16
N ARG A 45 -11.73 2.96 -4.25
CA ARG A 45 -10.88 2.96 -5.44
C ARG A 45 -11.07 4.27 -6.19
N LEU A 46 -10.02 5.08 -6.27
CA LEU A 46 -10.04 6.38 -6.95
C LEU A 46 -8.88 6.47 -7.96
N LYS A 47 -9.07 7.22 -9.05
CA LYS A 47 -8.00 7.56 -10.00
C LYS A 47 -7.20 8.78 -9.54
N LYS A 48 -7.88 9.79 -9.00
CA LYS A 48 -7.33 11.03 -8.46
C LYS A 48 -8.06 11.36 -7.17
N ALA A 49 -7.35 11.83 -6.15
CA ALA A 49 -7.90 12.36 -4.92
C ALA A 49 -7.16 13.65 -4.60
N GLU A 50 -7.90 14.73 -4.39
CA GLU A 50 -7.39 16.04 -4.01
C GLU A 50 -7.98 16.40 -2.65
N VAL A 51 -7.15 16.86 -1.73
CA VAL A 51 -7.59 17.42 -0.45
C VAL A 51 -7.56 18.93 -0.64
N VAL A 52 -8.72 19.57 -0.54
CA VAL A 52 -8.87 21.04 -0.57
C VAL A 52 -8.77 21.57 0.85
#